data_AF-K1RWW4-F1
#
_entry.id   AF-K1RWW4-F1
#
_cell.length_a   1.000
_cell.length_b   1.000
_cell.length_c   1.000
_cell.angle_alpha   90.00
_cell.angle_beta   90.00
_cell.angle_gamma   90.00
#
_symmetry.space_group_name_H-M   'P 1'
#
loop_
_entity.id
_entity.type
_entity.pdbx_description
1 polymer ?
#
loop_
_entity_poly.entity_id
_entity_poly.type
_entity_poly.pdbx_seq_one_letter_code
_entity_poly.pdbx_strand_id
1 'polypeptide(L)'
;FNPVKLDCEQWVKTFVAAGMKGVILTAKHHDGFCLWPTGLTEYCIRNTPYKDGKGDIVRDLSEACKKYGIKFAVYLSPWDRHQANYGTPEYVDYFYRQLYELLTNYGPVFEIWFDGANGGDGWYGGAKDSRTIDRKTYYDYARAYEMIDKFQPQAVVFSDGGPGCRWVGNENGFAGATNWSFLRAGEVYPGYPKYRELQYGHADGNQWTAAECDVSIRPGWFYHPEEDDRVKTVEQ
;
A
#
# COMPACT_ATOMS: atom_id res chain seq x y z
N PHE A 1 -0.97 -20.25 2.51
CA PHE A 1 -0.66 -19.65 1.21
C PHE A 1 0.21 -20.60 0.40
N ASN A 2 -0.25 -21.12 -0.75
CA ASN A 2 0.51 -22.10 -1.56
C ASN A 2 0.14 -22.04 -3.06
N PRO A 3 0.45 -20.96 -3.78
CA PRO A 3 0.18 -20.87 -5.21
C PRO A 3 1.09 -21.84 -6.00
N VAL A 4 0.49 -22.60 -6.93
CA VAL A 4 1.18 -23.70 -7.64
C VAL A 4 2.01 -23.21 -8.83
N LYS A 5 1.61 -22.10 -9.45
CA LYS A 5 2.21 -21.55 -10.68
C LYS A 5 2.50 -20.05 -10.58
N LEU A 6 2.90 -19.58 -9.41
CA LEU A 6 3.24 -18.16 -9.23
C LEU A 6 4.45 -17.82 -10.10
N ASP A 7 4.31 -16.77 -10.91
CA ASP A 7 5.36 -16.25 -11.79
C ASP A 7 5.27 -14.72 -11.85
N CYS A 8 6.13 -14.02 -11.11
CA CYS A 8 6.20 -12.57 -11.12
C CYS A 8 6.64 -12.00 -12.49
N GLU A 9 7.37 -12.76 -13.32
CA GLU A 9 7.67 -12.30 -14.68
C GLU A 9 6.43 -12.27 -15.55
N GLN A 10 5.50 -13.22 -15.37
CA GLN A 10 4.23 -13.20 -16.09
C GLN A 10 3.42 -11.95 -15.72
N TRP A 11 3.40 -11.54 -14.45
CA TRP A 11 2.76 -10.29 -14.02
C TRP A 11 3.39 -9.08 -14.70
N VAL A 12 4.72 -8.96 -14.62
CA VAL A 12 5.46 -7.82 -15.17
C VAL A 12 5.32 -7.73 -16.70
N LYS A 13 5.40 -8.84 -17.42
CA LYS A 13 5.15 -8.87 -18.88
C LYS A 13 3.75 -8.39 -19.22
N THR A 14 2.76 -8.76 -18.42
CA THR A 14 1.36 -8.32 -18.61
C THR A 14 1.25 -6.82 -18.40
N PHE A 15 1.86 -6.28 -17.34
CA PHE A 15 1.85 -4.83 -17.07
C PHE A 15 2.58 -4.03 -18.15
N VAL A 16 3.74 -4.52 -18.63
CA VAL A 16 4.46 -3.91 -19.75
C VAL A 16 3.60 -3.89 -21.02
N ALA A 17 2.94 -5.01 -21.34
CA ALA A 17 2.05 -5.11 -22.50
C ALA A 17 0.84 -4.15 -22.39
N ALA A 18 0.36 -3.90 -21.17
CA ALA A 18 -0.69 -2.91 -20.87
C ALA A 18 -0.19 -1.46 -20.84
N GLY A 19 1.11 -1.21 -21.04
CA GLY A 19 1.69 0.14 -21.07
C GLY A 19 2.04 0.74 -19.70
N MET A 20 1.84 -0.01 -18.61
CA MET A 20 2.14 0.42 -17.25
C MET A 20 3.62 0.75 -17.07
N LYS A 21 3.92 1.75 -16.23
CA LYS A 21 5.30 2.23 -15.96
C LYS A 21 5.87 1.77 -14.63
N GLY A 22 5.04 1.17 -13.78
CA GLY A 22 5.46 0.59 -12.52
C GLY A 22 4.38 -0.32 -11.94
N VAL A 23 4.73 -0.97 -10.83
CA VAL A 23 3.85 -1.87 -10.07
C VAL A 23 4.00 -1.54 -8.60
N ILE A 24 2.88 -1.38 -7.90
CA ILE A 24 2.80 -1.30 -6.45
C ILE A 24 2.33 -2.66 -5.93
N LEU A 25 3.16 -3.35 -5.14
CA LEU A 25 2.81 -4.65 -4.56
C LEU A 25 2.27 -4.48 -3.14
N THR A 26 1.14 -5.12 -2.83
CA THR A 26 0.67 -5.31 -1.46
C THR A 26 1.60 -6.26 -0.69
N ALA A 27 2.69 -5.73 -0.13
CA ALA A 27 3.66 -6.52 0.62
C ALA A 27 3.05 -7.08 1.92
N LYS A 28 2.16 -6.29 2.55
CA LYS A 28 1.29 -6.71 3.65
C LYS A 28 -0.05 -5.97 3.53
N HIS A 29 -1.16 -6.72 3.54
CA HIS A 29 -2.51 -6.17 3.56
C HIS A 29 -3.08 -6.10 4.99
N HIS A 30 -4.33 -5.68 5.17
CA HIS A 30 -4.96 -5.50 6.49
C HIS A 30 -4.99 -6.77 7.35
N ASP A 31 -5.03 -7.96 6.73
CA ASP A 31 -4.97 -9.22 7.46
C ASP A 31 -3.64 -9.44 8.19
N GLY A 32 -2.58 -8.71 7.84
CA GLY A 32 -1.28 -8.73 8.49
C GLY A 32 -0.27 -9.75 7.92
N PHE A 33 -0.65 -10.54 6.91
CA PHE A 33 0.25 -11.55 6.33
C PHE A 33 1.32 -10.89 5.45
N CYS A 34 2.59 -11.17 5.74
CA CYS A 34 3.72 -10.58 5.02
C CYS A 34 4.19 -11.48 3.86
N LEU A 35 4.28 -10.92 2.64
CA LEU A 35 4.70 -11.63 1.43
C LEU A 35 6.22 -11.78 1.27
N TRP A 36 7.00 -11.29 2.23
CA TRP A 36 8.45 -11.48 2.33
C TRP A 36 8.81 -12.16 3.65
N PRO A 37 9.96 -12.85 3.73
CA PRO A 37 10.35 -13.64 4.89
C PRO A 37 10.92 -12.76 6.02
N THR A 38 10.12 -11.81 6.52
CA THR A 38 10.50 -10.90 7.62
C THR A 38 10.94 -11.68 8.86
N GLY A 39 11.92 -11.11 9.58
CA GLY A 39 12.35 -11.61 10.89
C GLY A 39 11.46 -11.14 12.05
N LEU A 40 10.42 -10.35 11.76
CA LEU A 40 9.64 -9.62 12.78
C LEU A 40 8.36 -10.33 13.19
N THR A 41 7.86 -11.28 12.40
CA THR A 41 6.67 -12.07 12.73
C THR A 41 6.70 -13.44 12.07
N GLU A 42 6.06 -14.42 12.71
CA GLU A 42 5.81 -15.74 12.14
C GLU A 42 4.62 -15.72 11.15
N TYR A 43 3.82 -14.66 11.09
CA TYR A 43 2.71 -14.53 10.13
C TYR A 43 3.21 -13.97 8.79
N CYS A 44 4.10 -14.73 8.15
CA CYS A 44 4.71 -14.38 6.88
C CYS A 44 4.94 -15.61 5.98
N ILE A 45 5.34 -15.34 4.74
CA ILE A 45 5.55 -16.34 3.69
C ILE A 45 6.51 -17.49 4.08
N ARG A 46 7.45 -17.23 5.00
CA ARG A 46 8.41 -18.22 5.50
C ARG A 46 7.75 -19.41 6.19
N ASN A 47 6.55 -19.22 6.76
CA ASN A 47 5.78 -20.27 7.43
C ASN A 47 4.66 -20.83 6.55
N THR A 48 4.93 -20.96 5.25
CA THR A 48 3.98 -21.51 4.29
C THR A 48 4.63 -22.56 3.39
N PRO A 49 3.86 -23.47 2.75
CA PRO A 49 4.41 -24.45 1.83
C PRO A 49 5.00 -23.85 0.55
N TYR A 50 4.71 -22.57 0.26
CA TYR A 50 5.20 -21.91 -0.95
C TYR A 50 6.73 -21.90 -0.99
N LYS A 51 7.32 -22.52 -2.03
CA LYS A 51 8.77 -22.71 -2.20
C LYS A 51 9.43 -23.28 -0.93
N ASP A 52 8.77 -24.22 -0.25
CA ASP A 52 9.24 -24.84 1.01
C ASP A 52 9.61 -23.82 2.11
N GLY A 53 8.83 -22.74 2.22
CA GLY A 53 9.07 -21.67 3.18
C GLY A 53 10.24 -20.74 2.83
N LYS A 54 10.80 -20.87 1.62
CA LYS A 54 11.93 -20.05 1.13
C LYS A 54 11.51 -18.99 0.12
N GLY A 55 10.21 -18.81 -0.10
CA GLY A 55 9.69 -17.81 -1.02
C GLY A 55 9.87 -16.38 -0.52
N ASP A 56 10.07 -15.45 -1.45
CA ASP A 56 10.02 -14.00 -1.21
C ASP A 56 9.40 -13.34 -2.46
N ILE A 57 8.10 -13.03 -2.39
CA ILE A 57 7.37 -12.47 -3.55
C ILE A 57 7.79 -11.02 -3.81
N VAL A 58 8.16 -10.28 -2.75
CA VAL A 58 8.67 -8.91 -2.88
C VAL A 58 9.97 -8.91 -3.68
N ARG A 59 10.89 -9.84 -3.38
CA ARG A 59 12.11 -10.08 -4.15
C ARG A 59 11.81 -10.46 -5.59
N ASP A 60 11.05 -11.53 -5.79
CA ASP A 60 10.75 -12.09 -7.11
C ASP A 60 10.15 -11.01 -8.03
N LEU A 61 9.25 -10.16 -7.51
CA LEU A 61 8.65 -9.08 -8.29
C LEU A 61 9.59 -7.89 -8.51
N SER A 62 10.35 -7.45 -7.50
CA SER A 62 11.32 -6.36 -7.65
C SER A 62 12.37 -6.66 -8.73
N GLU A 63 12.85 -7.90 -8.79
CA GLU A 63 13.83 -8.36 -9.78
C GLU A 63 13.23 -8.47 -11.18
N ALA A 64 11.98 -8.96 -11.30
CA ALA A 64 11.26 -8.95 -12.56
C ALA A 64 11.04 -7.52 -13.07
N CYS A 65 10.60 -6.58 -12.22
CA CYS A 65 10.45 -5.16 -12.59
C CYS A 65 11.77 -4.58 -13.12
N LYS A 66 12.89 -4.83 -12.42
CA LYS A 66 14.23 -4.42 -12.86
C LYS A 66 14.61 -5.01 -14.22
N LYS A 67 14.35 -6.30 -14.43
CA LYS A 67 14.65 -7.01 -15.70
C LYS A 67 13.89 -6.43 -16.89
N TYR A 68 12.64 -6.04 -16.69
CA TYR A 68 11.76 -5.52 -17.76
C TYR A 68 11.69 -3.99 -17.81
N GLY A 69 12.44 -3.28 -16.98
CA GLY A 69 12.57 -1.82 -17.04
C GLY A 69 11.34 -1.05 -16.58
N ILE A 70 10.53 -1.61 -15.67
CA ILE A 70 9.42 -0.89 -15.02
C ILE A 70 9.73 -0.65 -13.55
N LYS A 71 9.12 0.39 -12.97
CA LYS A 71 9.37 0.76 -11.58
C LYS A 71 8.69 -0.20 -10.59
N PHE A 72 9.27 -0.38 -9.42
CA PHE A 72 8.72 -1.20 -8.34
C PHE A 72 8.38 -0.35 -7.11
N ALA A 73 7.28 -0.65 -6.46
CA ALA A 73 6.78 0.03 -5.27
C ALA A 73 6.06 -0.95 -4.34
N VAL A 74 5.84 -0.52 -3.10
CA VAL A 74 5.20 -1.34 -2.08
C VAL A 74 4.06 -0.61 -1.41
N TYR A 75 2.99 -1.36 -1.19
CA TYR A 75 1.93 -1.07 -0.24
C TYR A 75 2.26 -1.81 1.06
N LEU A 76 2.20 -1.10 2.18
CA LEU A 76 2.36 -1.65 3.51
C LEU A 76 1.21 -1.14 4.39
N SER A 77 0.21 -2.00 4.63
CA SER A 77 -0.97 -1.61 5.40
C SER A 77 -0.59 -1.08 6.79
N PRO A 78 -0.97 0.18 7.13
CA PRO A 78 -0.84 0.69 8.50
C PRO A 78 -1.77 -0.04 9.47
N TRP A 79 -2.97 -0.44 9.04
CA TRP A 79 -3.87 -1.28 9.83
C TRP A 79 -3.46 -2.75 9.76
N ASP A 80 -3.31 -3.42 10.91
CA ASP A 80 -2.91 -4.82 10.97
C ASP A 80 -3.83 -5.58 11.91
N ARG A 81 -4.69 -6.45 11.35
CA ARG A 81 -5.69 -7.22 12.07
C ARG A 81 -5.13 -8.46 12.74
N HIS A 82 -3.83 -8.76 12.57
CA HIS A 82 -3.19 -9.94 13.15
C HIS A 82 -2.35 -9.60 14.38
N GLN A 83 -1.56 -8.53 14.36
CA GLN A 83 -0.63 -8.22 15.45
C GLN A 83 -1.35 -7.93 16.78
N ALA A 84 -0.92 -8.64 17.83
CA ALA A 84 -1.54 -8.55 19.16
C ALA A 84 -1.40 -7.16 19.80
N ASN A 85 -0.35 -6.43 19.44
CA ASN A 85 -0.03 -5.09 19.94
C ASN A 85 -0.53 -3.97 19.02
N TYR A 86 -1.34 -4.25 18.00
CA TYR A 86 -1.93 -3.19 17.17
C TYR A 86 -2.70 -2.18 18.04
N GLY A 87 -2.46 -0.89 17.85
CA GLY A 87 -3.00 0.18 18.72
C GLY A 87 -2.11 0.58 19.89
N THR A 88 -0.92 -0.04 20.06
CA THR A 88 0.09 0.37 21.04
C THR A 88 1.33 0.97 20.36
N PRO A 89 2.19 1.72 21.08
CA PRO A 89 3.44 2.24 20.54
C PRO A 89 4.39 1.16 20.00
N GLU A 90 4.40 -0.04 20.59
CA GLU A 90 5.25 -1.14 20.15
C GLU A 90 4.91 -1.62 18.73
N TYR A 91 3.64 -1.53 18.32
CA TYR A 91 3.26 -1.82 16.94
C TYR A 91 3.82 -0.80 15.96
N VAL A 92 3.91 0.47 16.37
CA VAL A 92 4.49 1.54 15.53
C VAL A 92 5.96 1.24 15.24
N ASP A 93 6.73 0.83 16.27
CA ASP A 93 8.11 0.38 16.07
C ASP A 93 8.22 -0.86 15.19
N TYR A 94 7.32 -1.84 15.36
CA TYR A 94 7.22 -3.01 14.49
C TYR A 94 6.98 -2.62 13.03
N PHE A 95 6.01 -1.73 12.77
CA PHE A 95 5.68 -1.23 11.44
C PHE A 95 6.88 -0.53 10.79
N TYR A 96 7.59 0.33 11.52
CA TYR A 96 8.77 1.01 10.97
C TYR A 96 9.96 0.09 10.72
N ARG A 97 10.12 -0.99 11.49
CA ARG A 97 11.11 -2.03 11.19
C ARG A 97 10.77 -2.79 9.91
N GLN A 98 9.47 -3.05 9.64
CA GLN A 98 9.04 -3.63 8.36
C GLN A 98 9.28 -2.66 7.20
N LEU A 99 8.93 -1.38 7.37
CA LEU A 99 9.20 -0.36 6.37
C LEU A 99 10.70 -0.29 6.04
N TYR A 100 11.58 -0.33 7.05
CA TYR A 100 13.02 -0.39 6.85
C TYR A 100 13.44 -1.59 5.97
N GLU A 101 12.97 -2.81 6.27
CA GLU A 101 13.29 -4.01 5.47
C GLU A 101 12.89 -3.81 3.99
N LEU A 102 11.71 -3.23 3.74
CA LEU A 102 11.20 -2.99 2.39
C LEU A 102 11.99 -1.89 1.65
N LEU A 103 12.41 -0.84 2.36
CA LEU A 103 13.16 0.28 1.78
C LEU A 103 14.64 -0.04 1.52
N THR A 104 15.25 -0.99 2.21
CA THR A 104 16.71 -1.22 2.08
C THR A 104 17.06 -2.47 1.29
N ASN A 105 16.18 -3.46 1.23
CA ASN A 105 16.58 -4.77 0.73
C ASN A 105 16.19 -4.98 -0.74
N TYR A 106 15.21 -4.28 -1.30
CA TYR A 106 14.57 -4.64 -2.58
C TYR A 106 14.93 -3.73 -3.77
N GLY A 107 15.99 -2.92 -3.63
CA GLY A 107 16.40 -1.97 -4.66
C GLY A 107 15.55 -0.70 -4.67
N PRO A 108 15.57 0.09 -5.77
CA PRO A 108 14.84 1.35 -5.84
C PRO A 108 13.33 1.14 -5.74
N VAL A 109 12.71 1.82 -4.79
CA VAL A 109 11.26 1.92 -4.63
C VAL A 109 10.81 3.29 -5.14
N PHE A 110 9.84 3.34 -6.06
CA PHE A 110 9.36 4.62 -6.61
C PHE A 110 8.22 5.23 -5.80
N GLU A 111 7.52 4.43 -5.00
CA GLU A 111 6.38 4.87 -4.20
C GLU A 111 6.16 3.96 -2.99
N ILE A 112 5.69 4.55 -1.90
CA ILE A 112 5.21 3.85 -0.71
C ILE A 112 3.74 4.22 -0.49
N TRP A 113 2.89 3.20 -0.43
CA TRP A 113 1.44 3.36 -0.31
C TRP A 113 0.99 3.07 1.12
N PHE A 114 0.56 4.12 1.83
CA PHE A 114 -0.01 4.02 3.17
C PHE A 114 -1.52 4.21 3.14
N ASP A 115 -2.24 3.12 3.36
CA ASP A 115 -3.70 3.08 3.39
C ASP A 115 -4.29 3.84 4.59
N GLY A 116 -5.35 4.62 4.34
CA GLY A 116 -6.17 5.25 5.36
C GLY A 116 -7.29 4.37 5.92
N ALA A 117 -7.61 3.26 5.26
CA ALA A 117 -8.68 2.34 5.63
C ALA A 117 -8.40 1.65 6.97
N ASN A 118 -9.41 1.68 7.85
CA ASN A 118 -9.33 1.05 9.17
C ASN A 118 -10.74 0.77 9.71
N GLY A 119 -11.10 -0.52 9.73
CA GLY A 119 -12.40 -1.01 10.22
C GLY A 119 -12.47 -1.28 11.72
N GLY A 120 -11.35 -1.17 12.44
CA GLY A 120 -11.27 -1.32 13.89
C GLY A 120 -11.25 -2.76 14.42
N ASP A 121 -12.02 -3.69 13.84
CA ASP A 121 -12.08 -5.10 14.31
C ASP A 121 -10.96 -5.99 13.75
N GLY A 122 -10.48 -6.96 14.53
CA GLY A 122 -9.42 -7.84 14.08
C GLY A 122 -9.19 -9.04 15.00
N TRP A 123 -8.35 -9.98 14.55
CA TRP A 123 -7.96 -11.15 15.33
C TRP A 123 -7.02 -10.77 16.48
N TYR A 124 -6.07 -9.86 16.22
CA TYR A 124 -5.16 -9.24 17.17
C TYR A 124 -4.55 -10.21 18.20
N GLY A 125 -3.80 -11.21 17.74
CA GLY A 125 -3.19 -12.20 18.62
C GLY A 125 -4.17 -13.20 19.25
N GLY A 126 -5.41 -13.25 18.77
CA GLY A 126 -6.48 -14.09 19.30
C GLY A 126 -7.46 -13.38 20.22
N ALA A 127 -7.25 -12.09 20.51
CA ALA A 127 -8.17 -11.28 21.31
C ALA A 127 -9.55 -11.11 20.65
N LYS A 128 -9.60 -11.06 19.31
CA LYS A 128 -10.84 -10.94 18.51
C LYS A 128 -11.71 -9.75 18.96
N ASP A 129 -11.10 -8.59 19.10
CA ASP A 129 -11.73 -7.37 19.60
C ASP A 129 -11.77 -6.25 18.54
N SER A 130 -12.26 -5.08 18.94
CA SER A 130 -12.25 -3.86 18.13
C SER A 130 -11.40 -2.79 18.81
N ARG A 131 -10.54 -2.12 18.03
CA ARG A 131 -9.58 -1.13 18.51
C ARG A 131 -9.78 0.19 17.79
N THR A 132 -9.61 1.26 18.54
CA THR A 132 -9.64 2.63 18.02
C THR A 132 -8.29 3.27 18.25
N ILE A 133 -7.80 3.98 17.25
CA ILE A 133 -6.57 4.77 17.31
C ILE A 133 -6.87 6.21 16.96
N ASP A 134 -6.06 7.15 17.44
CA ASP A 134 -6.01 8.49 16.87
C ASP A 134 -5.18 8.44 15.58
N ARG A 135 -5.85 8.39 14.43
CA ARG A 135 -5.20 8.29 13.11
C ARG A 135 -4.23 9.44 12.81
N LYS A 136 -4.38 10.59 13.47
CA LYS A 136 -3.50 11.75 13.28
C LYS A 136 -2.13 11.56 13.90
N THR A 137 -2.07 10.88 15.04
CA THR A 137 -0.87 10.85 15.90
C THR A 137 -0.29 9.46 16.06
N TYR A 138 -1.12 8.42 16.01
CA TYR A 138 -0.73 7.05 16.33
C TYR A 138 0.46 6.54 15.50
N TYR A 139 0.43 6.77 14.18
CA TYR A 139 1.43 6.21 13.28
C TYR A 139 2.74 7.00 13.22
N ASP A 140 2.81 8.20 13.80
CA ASP A 140 4.00 9.07 13.72
C ASP A 140 4.54 9.19 12.27
N TYR A 141 3.69 9.62 11.33
CA TYR A 141 4.07 9.66 9.91
C TYR A 141 5.28 10.56 9.60
N ALA A 142 5.63 11.49 10.48
CA ALA A 142 6.87 12.26 10.36
C ALA A 142 8.09 11.33 10.31
N ARG A 143 8.13 10.29 11.16
CA ARG A 143 9.16 9.26 11.14
C ARG A 143 9.17 8.47 9.82
N ALA A 144 8.00 8.18 9.25
CA ALA A 144 7.92 7.54 7.92
C ALA A 144 8.61 8.39 6.87
N TYR A 145 8.32 9.70 6.84
CA TYR A 145 8.84 10.61 5.84
C TYR A 145 10.36 10.75 5.96
N GLU A 146 10.89 10.89 7.16
CA GLU A 146 12.35 10.92 7.40
C GLU A 146 13.04 9.63 6.96
N MET A 147 12.44 8.47 7.22
CA MET A 147 12.98 7.19 6.78
C MET A 147 12.97 7.06 5.25
N ILE A 148 11.87 7.45 4.61
CA ILE A 148 11.74 7.37 3.15
C ILE A 148 12.71 8.34 2.48
N ASP A 149 12.82 9.59 2.95
CA ASP A 149 13.81 10.55 2.43
C ASP A 149 15.26 10.03 2.58
N LYS A 150 15.56 9.39 3.71
CA LYS A 150 16.90 8.83 3.95
C LYS A 150 17.25 7.64 3.06
N PHE A 151 16.33 6.70 2.88
CA PHE A 151 16.64 5.42 2.24
C PHE A 151 16.19 5.33 0.77
N GLN A 152 15.13 6.05 0.40
CA GLN A 152 14.54 6.07 -0.93
C GLN A 152 14.09 7.52 -1.27
N PRO A 153 14.99 8.51 -1.36
CA PRO A 153 14.65 9.93 -1.55
C PRO A 153 13.85 10.22 -2.83
N GLN A 154 13.89 9.31 -3.81
CA GLN A 154 13.09 9.42 -5.02
C GLN A 154 11.65 8.91 -4.88
N ALA A 155 11.31 8.26 -3.77
CA ALA A 155 10.00 7.64 -3.59
C ALA A 155 8.92 8.68 -3.29
N VAL A 156 7.79 8.55 -3.96
CA VAL A 156 6.57 9.30 -3.63
C VAL A 156 5.90 8.62 -2.43
N VAL A 157 5.33 9.42 -1.52
CA VAL A 157 4.52 8.90 -0.42
C VAL A 157 3.05 9.11 -0.76
N PHE A 158 2.33 8.02 -0.97
CA PHE A 158 0.87 8.04 -1.08
C PHE A 158 0.25 7.90 0.31
N SER A 159 -0.73 8.76 0.59
CA SER A 159 -1.72 8.60 1.65
C SER A 159 -2.95 9.46 1.33
N ASP A 160 -4.01 9.46 2.14
CA ASP A 160 -5.11 10.42 1.96
C ASP A 160 -4.65 11.90 1.94
N GLY A 161 -3.55 12.22 2.65
CA GLY A 161 -3.07 13.59 2.87
C GLY A 161 -1.70 13.93 2.28
N GLY A 162 -1.07 13.02 1.52
CA GLY A 162 0.29 13.20 1.03
C GLY A 162 1.39 12.80 2.03
N PRO A 163 2.59 13.41 1.97
CA PRO A 163 2.93 14.63 1.24
C PRO A 163 3.21 14.45 -0.26
N GLY A 164 3.42 13.23 -0.75
CA GLY A 164 3.77 12.98 -2.15
C GLY A 164 2.58 13.11 -3.10
N CYS A 165 1.65 12.18 -3.00
CA CYS A 165 0.37 12.20 -3.71
C CYS A 165 -0.77 11.88 -2.74
N ARG A 166 -1.99 12.23 -3.14
CA ARG A 166 -3.19 11.98 -2.34
C ARG A 166 -4.10 10.97 -3.00
N TRP A 167 -4.81 10.21 -2.17
CA TRP A 167 -6.02 9.54 -2.59
C TRP A 167 -7.02 10.53 -3.22
N VAL A 168 -7.66 10.15 -4.33
CA VAL A 168 -8.67 11.00 -4.99
C VAL A 168 -10.04 10.98 -4.29
N GLY A 169 -10.21 10.20 -3.22
CA GLY A 169 -11.47 10.17 -2.46
C GLY A 169 -12.54 9.23 -3.05
N ASN A 170 -12.18 8.38 -4.00
CA ASN A 170 -13.02 7.28 -4.48
C ASN A 170 -12.17 6.18 -5.12
N GLU A 171 -12.69 4.95 -5.15
CA GLU A 171 -12.05 3.78 -5.78
C GLU A 171 -12.60 3.48 -7.19
N ASN A 172 -13.28 4.47 -7.81
CA ASN A 172 -13.85 4.32 -9.15
C ASN A 172 -12.90 4.86 -10.24
N GLY A 173 -11.73 5.38 -9.87
CA GLY A 173 -10.69 5.80 -10.81
C GLY A 173 -10.91 7.15 -11.47
N PHE A 174 -11.58 8.10 -10.82
CA PHE A 174 -11.80 9.43 -11.40
C PHE A 174 -11.59 10.60 -10.44
N ALA A 175 -10.99 11.67 -10.95
CA ALA A 175 -10.90 12.97 -10.30
C ALA A 175 -12.09 13.87 -10.63
N GLY A 176 -12.27 14.94 -9.86
CA GLY A 176 -13.24 15.99 -10.16
C GLY A 176 -12.87 16.75 -11.45
N ALA A 177 -13.88 17.30 -12.13
CA ALA A 177 -13.67 18.14 -13.32
C ALA A 177 -12.77 19.37 -13.01
N THR A 178 -12.83 19.85 -11.78
CA THR A 178 -11.80 20.72 -11.19
C THR A 178 -10.96 19.88 -10.25
N ASN A 179 -9.64 19.89 -10.43
CA ASN A 179 -8.71 19.15 -9.61
C ASN A 179 -7.45 19.98 -9.34
N TRP A 180 -7.39 20.60 -8.16
CA TRP A 180 -6.22 21.28 -7.66
C TRP A 180 -5.23 20.27 -7.10
N SER A 181 -3.98 20.31 -7.55
CA SER A 181 -2.88 19.51 -6.99
C SER A 181 -2.38 20.06 -5.64
N PHE A 182 -3.26 20.64 -4.83
CA PHE A 182 -2.94 21.24 -3.55
C PHE A 182 -3.89 20.77 -2.45
N LEU A 183 -3.35 20.58 -1.25
CA LEU A 183 -4.08 20.36 -0.01
C LEU A 183 -3.69 21.41 1.03
N ARG A 184 -4.57 21.63 2.02
CA ARG A 184 -4.24 22.40 3.22
C ARG A 184 -3.41 21.53 4.17
N ALA A 185 -2.12 21.85 4.29
CA ALA A 185 -1.19 21.14 5.17
C ALA A 185 -1.71 21.08 6.60
N GLY A 186 -1.63 19.91 7.24
CA GLY A 186 -2.07 19.70 8.63
C GLY A 186 -3.58 19.56 8.82
N GLU A 187 -4.42 19.89 7.83
CA GLU A 187 -5.87 19.63 7.90
C GLU A 187 -6.26 18.26 7.36
N VAL A 188 -5.59 17.81 6.30
CA VAL A 188 -5.79 16.49 5.69
C VAL A 188 -4.77 15.50 6.24
N TYR A 189 -5.25 14.32 6.60
CA TYR A 189 -4.48 13.25 7.23
C TYR A 189 -5.06 11.88 6.82
N PRO A 190 -4.32 10.78 6.93
CA PRO A 190 -4.83 9.44 6.63
C PRO A 190 -6.13 9.11 7.39
N GLY A 191 -7.17 8.68 6.66
CA GLY A 191 -8.52 8.51 7.17
C GLY A 191 -9.31 9.83 7.29
N TYR A 192 -9.08 10.79 6.39
CA TYR A 192 -9.70 12.12 6.43
C TYR A 192 -11.23 12.03 6.27
N PRO A 193 -12.05 12.52 7.24
CA PRO A 193 -13.49 12.29 7.22
C PRO A 193 -14.23 13.02 6.10
N LYS A 194 -13.66 14.11 5.57
CA LYS A 194 -14.23 14.83 4.42
C LYS A 194 -13.58 14.41 3.11
N TYR A 195 -13.35 13.10 2.95
CA TYR A 195 -12.65 12.51 1.80
C TYR A 195 -13.18 12.94 0.43
N ARG A 196 -14.47 13.32 0.32
CA ARG A 196 -15.04 13.89 -0.92
C ARG A 196 -14.34 15.18 -1.38
N GLU A 197 -13.74 15.95 -0.48
CA GLU A 197 -12.94 17.13 -0.85
C GLU A 197 -11.66 16.73 -1.61
N LEU A 198 -11.11 15.53 -1.35
CA LEU A 198 -9.86 15.05 -1.98
C LEU A 198 -10.02 14.86 -3.48
N GLN A 199 -11.23 14.61 -3.95
CA GLN A 199 -11.55 14.50 -5.38
C GLN A 199 -11.26 15.77 -6.17
N TYR A 200 -11.33 16.92 -5.51
CA TYR A 200 -11.16 18.24 -6.12
C TYR A 200 -9.88 18.94 -5.66
N GLY A 201 -9.37 18.60 -4.47
CA GLY A 201 -8.29 19.33 -3.83
C GLY A 201 -8.74 20.71 -3.34
N HIS A 202 -7.81 21.51 -2.81
CA HIS A 202 -8.07 22.80 -2.22
C HIS A 202 -7.40 23.91 -3.03
N ALA A 203 -8.20 24.84 -3.58
CA ALA A 203 -7.69 25.98 -4.33
C ALA A 203 -6.83 26.93 -3.46
N ASP A 204 -7.10 26.95 -2.16
CA ASP A 204 -6.37 27.66 -1.11
C ASP A 204 -5.33 26.78 -0.39
N GLY A 205 -5.04 25.60 -0.91
CA GLY A 205 -4.05 24.68 -0.36
C GLY A 205 -2.62 25.22 -0.48
N ASN A 206 -1.78 24.83 0.47
CA ASN A 206 -0.39 25.27 0.61
C ASN A 206 0.64 24.12 0.52
N GLN A 207 0.19 22.90 0.25
CA GLN A 207 1.02 21.72 0.03
C GLN A 207 0.73 21.13 -1.34
N TRP A 208 1.73 21.03 -2.22
CA TRP A 208 1.57 20.33 -3.49
C TRP A 208 1.38 18.84 -3.23
N THR A 209 0.24 18.29 -3.65
CA THR A 209 -0.13 16.89 -3.44
C THR A 209 -1.11 16.50 -4.54
N ALA A 210 -0.59 16.02 -5.67
CA ALA A 210 -1.40 15.63 -6.82
C ALA A 210 -2.31 14.44 -6.48
N ALA A 211 -3.50 14.39 -7.09
CA ALA A 211 -4.41 13.25 -6.91
C ALA A 211 -3.93 12.04 -7.69
N GLU A 212 -3.89 10.89 -7.03
CA GLU A 212 -3.79 9.58 -7.66
C GLU A 212 -5.18 8.92 -7.66
N CYS A 213 -5.59 8.42 -8.83
CA CYS A 213 -6.87 7.75 -9.03
C CYS A 213 -6.66 6.23 -9.03
N ASP A 214 -6.83 5.62 -7.88
CA ASP A 214 -6.76 4.17 -7.70
C ASP A 214 -8.08 3.51 -8.13
N VAL A 215 -7.96 2.38 -8.81
CA VAL A 215 -9.11 1.62 -9.30
C VAL A 215 -8.74 0.19 -9.66
N SER A 216 -9.63 -0.76 -9.38
CA SER A 216 -9.48 -2.14 -9.85
C SER A 216 -9.97 -2.33 -11.29
N ILE A 217 -9.35 -3.25 -12.03
CA ILE A 217 -9.86 -3.72 -13.34
C ILE A 217 -11.12 -4.61 -13.19
N ARG A 218 -11.43 -5.05 -11.97
CA ARG A 218 -12.58 -5.87 -11.57
C ARG A 218 -13.43 -5.13 -10.52
N PRO A 219 -14.59 -5.68 -10.10
CA PRO A 219 -15.35 -5.13 -8.97
C PRO A 219 -14.56 -5.16 -7.65
N GLY A 220 -13.86 -6.26 -7.35
CA GLY A 220 -13.00 -6.39 -6.17
C GLY A 220 -11.53 -6.07 -6.44
N TRP A 221 -10.78 -5.79 -5.37
CA TRP A 221 -9.32 -5.62 -5.40
C TRP A 221 -8.55 -6.95 -5.46
N PHE A 222 -9.05 -7.98 -4.78
CA PHE A 222 -8.49 -9.33 -4.81
C PHE A 222 -9.15 -10.17 -5.90
N TYR A 223 -8.47 -11.25 -6.29
CA TYR A 223 -9.03 -12.20 -7.24
C TYR A 223 -10.22 -12.97 -6.63
N HIS A 224 -11.35 -12.94 -7.32
CA HIS A 224 -12.52 -13.77 -7.08
C HIS A 224 -12.90 -14.46 -8.41
N PRO A 225 -13.04 -15.80 -8.45
CA PRO A 225 -13.40 -16.50 -9.68
C PRO A 225 -14.77 -16.07 -10.23
N GLU A 226 -15.67 -15.61 -9.35
CA GLU A 226 -16.98 -15.07 -9.71
C GLU A 226 -16.92 -13.71 -10.42
N GLU A 227 -15.73 -13.12 -10.57
CA GLU A 227 -15.51 -11.85 -11.26
C GLU A 227 -14.75 -12.00 -12.58
N ASP A 228 -14.46 -13.23 -13.03
CA ASP A 228 -13.68 -13.49 -14.25
C ASP A 228 -14.35 -12.97 -15.52
N ASP A 229 -15.67 -12.91 -15.56
CA ASP A 229 -16.48 -12.31 -16.63
C ASP A 229 -16.83 -10.84 -16.37
N ARG A 230 -16.28 -10.24 -15.30
CA ARG A 230 -16.57 -8.86 -14.86
C ARG A 230 -15.35 -7.94 -14.92
N VAL A 231 -14.35 -8.30 -15.73
CA VAL A 231 -13.25 -7.40 -16.09
C VAL A 231 -13.82 -6.21 -16.87
N LYS A 232 -13.39 -5.00 -16.54
CA LYS A 232 -13.79 -3.78 -17.25
C LYS A 232 -13.56 -3.91 -18.75
N THR A 233 -14.54 -3.44 -19.50
CA THR A 233 -14.49 -3.36 -20.97
C THR A 233 -13.54 -2.25 -21.42
N VAL A 234 -13.24 -2.19 -22.72
CA VAL A 234 -12.36 -1.15 -23.28
C VAL A 234 -13.00 0.24 -23.14
N GLU A 235 -14.32 0.31 -23.16
CA GLU A 235 -15.09 1.56 -23.06
C GLU A 235 -15.18 2.13 -21.63
N GLN A 236 -14.88 1.33 -20.60
CA GLN A 236 -14.97 1.70 -19.18
C GLN A 236 -13.64 2.16 -18.62
#